data_AF-A0A0F9EWP0-F1
#
_entry.id   AF-A0A0F9EWP0-F1
#
_cell.length_a   1.000
_cell.length_b   1.000
_cell.length_c   1.000
_cell.angle_alpha   90.00
_cell.angle_beta   90.00
_cell.angle_gamma   90.00
#
_symmetry.space_group_name_H-M   'P 1'
#
loop_
_entity.id
_entity.type
_entity.pdbx_description
1 polymer ?
#
loop_
_entity_poly.entity_id
_entity_poly.type
_entity_poly.pdbx_seq_one_letter_code
_entity_poly.pdbx_strand_id
1 'polypeptide(L)'
;PALHRSIADLITVVDEDYRESTETPPVPPEWLDAVRAVSSIPSKDESLVGRMLGEIKDALDTHQKDSIKEYRKQSARRHMMLKRLMPSWRKVSQTLDRMEKTVTGVLDRAEFVDRKVKEYKEILAGTEKAQRMLASSSLTQFFISGIVLLIAIGGAIVNFNLIALPMSEMVGGSAYLGPFQMSHVAALVIILVETAMGVYLMEALRITQLFPIIGTMDDHKRTRFLWAALTILVIMAGIESALAFMRDVIVADKQALIQSLSGAEGSVIPEAMNWIPTVGQMVMGFILPFALAFVAIPFESFVHSARTMLGVVVMGLLNIIAFLLRMVGNVTMGLAKVLIAAYDLVAFPLLWVERVAGGRARKKKSPEIEGDRPTEVPK
;
A
#
# COMPACT_ATOMS: atom_id res chain seq x y z
N PRO A 1 10.95 27.03 -8.47
CA PRO A 1 11.34 27.91 -9.60
C PRO A 1 10.14 28.57 -10.32
N ALA A 2 9.20 27.79 -10.85
CA ALA A 2 8.06 28.33 -11.62
C ALA A 2 7.11 29.21 -10.77
N LEU A 3 6.86 28.82 -9.52
CA LEU A 3 5.95 29.54 -8.61
C LEU A 3 6.53 30.89 -8.16
N HIS A 4 7.84 30.93 -7.90
CA HIS A 4 8.57 32.15 -7.57
C HIS A 4 8.57 33.15 -8.74
N ARG A 5 8.77 32.65 -9.96
CA ARG A 5 8.70 33.45 -11.19
C ARG A 5 7.30 34.03 -11.40
N SER A 6 6.24 33.23 -11.20
CA SER A 6 4.86 33.71 -11.34
C SER A 6 4.49 34.79 -10.32
N ILE A 7 4.99 34.69 -9.09
CA ILE A 7 4.76 35.72 -8.06
C ILE A 7 5.53 36.99 -8.42
N ALA A 8 6.79 36.88 -8.84
CA ALA A 8 7.60 38.02 -9.27
C ALA A 8 6.94 38.76 -10.46
N ASP A 9 6.50 38.02 -11.48
CA ASP A 9 5.83 38.60 -12.65
C ASP A 9 4.52 39.33 -12.25
N LEU A 10 3.72 38.74 -11.33
CA LEU A 10 2.50 39.37 -10.83
C LEU A 10 2.79 40.63 -9.99
N ILE A 11 3.86 40.63 -9.20
CA ILE A 11 4.29 41.80 -8.42
C ILE A 11 4.73 42.93 -9.36
N THR A 12 5.49 42.64 -10.42
CA THR A 12 5.91 43.64 -11.41
C THR A 12 4.71 44.27 -12.13
N VAL A 13 3.70 43.48 -12.49
CA VAL A 13 2.47 43.99 -13.11
C VAL A 13 1.70 44.90 -12.15
N VAL A 14 1.63 44.54 -10.86
CA VAL A 14 0.95 45.36 -9.85
C VAL A 14 1.72 46.66 -9.58
N ASP A 15 3.05 46.61 -9.55
CA ASP A 15 3.91 47.79 -9.34
C ASP A 15 3.80 48.79 -10.51
N GLU A 16 3.83 48.31 -11.75
CA GLU A 16 3.67 49.17 -12.94
C GLU A 16 2.29 49.85 -12.99
N ASP A 17 1.21 49.07 -12.78
CA ASP A 17 -0.16 49.59 -12.73
C ASP A 17 -0.37 50.55 -11.53
N TYR A 18 0.35 50.36 -10.43
CA TYR A 18 0.33 51.29 -9.29
C TYR A 18 1.03 52.61 -9.61
N ARG A 19 2.20 52.57 -10.27
CA ARG A 19 2.93 53.76 -10.72
C ARG A 19 2.11 54.59 -11.69
N GLU A 20 1.39 53.95 -12.63
CA GLU A 20 0.45 54.62 -13.55
C GLU A 20 -0.76 55.27 -12.85
N SER A 21 -1.08 54.84 -11.62
CA SER A 21 -2.24 55.32 -10.87
C SER A 21 -1.95 56.49 -9.90
N THR A 22 -0.69 56.92 -9.81
CA THR A 22 -0.24 57.97 -8.88
C THR A 22 -0.64 59.37 -9.38
N GLU A 23 -1.18 60.21 -8.50
CA GLU A 23 -1.67 61.54 -8.85
C GLU A 23 -0.53 62.52 -9.20
N THR A 24 -0.73 63.32 -10.25
CA THR A 24 -0.13 64.66 -10.33
C THR A 24 -1.25 65.67 -10.04
N PRO A 25 -1.18 66.45 -8.94
CA PRO A 25 -2.21 67.45 -8.66
C PRO A 25 -2.31 68.44 -9.83
N PRO A 26 -3.52 68.88 -10.20
CA PRO A 26 -3.67 69.84 -11.28
C PRO A 26 -2.91 71.12 -10.91
N VAL A 27 -2.05 71.59 -11.81
CA VAL A 27 -1.30 72.84 -11.64
C VAL A 27 -2.27 73.99 -11.35
N PRO A 28 -1.95 74.89 -10.39
CA PRO A 28 -2.82 76.00 -10.05
C PRO A 28 -3.05 76.87 -11.29
N PRO A 29 -4.27 77.39 -11.52
CA PRO A 29 -4.60 78.04 -12.78
C PRO A 29 -3.85 79.38 -12.98
N GLU A 30 -3.39 79.66 -14.20
CA GLU A 30 -2.75 80.94 -14.57
C GLU A 30 -3.69 82.16 -14.45
N TRP A 31 -5.00 81.96 -14.40
CA TRP A 31 -5.97 83.05 -14.22
C TRP A 31 -5.88 83.70 -12.83
N LEU A 32 -5.29 83.02 -11.83
CA LEU A 32 -5.07 83.62 -10.51
C LEU A 32 -4.15 84.86 -10.62
N ASP A 33 -3.19 84.79 -11.53
CA ASP A 33 -2.28 85.90 -11.84
C ASP A 33 -2.96 86.94 -12.74
N ALA A 34 -3.82 86.52 -13.67
CA ALA A 34 -4.62 87.43 -14.50
C ALA A 34 -5.64 88.25 -13.67
N VAL A 35 -6.31 87.62 -12.69
CA VAL A 35 -7.24 88.30 -11.77
C VAL A 35 -6.49 89.29 -10.86
N ARG A 36 -5.30 88.92 -10.37
CA ARG A 36 -4.41 89.83 -9.62
C ARG A 36 -3.95 91.02 -10.45
N ALA A 37 -3.65 90.80 -11.73
CA ALA A 37 -3.27 91.86 -12.66
C ALA A 37 -4.43 92.84 -12.91
N VAL A 38 -5.66 92.33 -13.09
CA VAL A 38 -6.84 93.17 -13.35
C VAL A 38 -7.32 93.93 -12.10
N SER A 39 -7.25 93.34 -10.90
CA SER A 39 -7.56 94.05 -9.65
C SER A 39 -6.60 95.21 -9.35
N SER A 40 -5.45 95.27 -10.03
CA SER A 40 -4.43 96.30 -9.87
C SER A 40 -4.61 97.50 -10.82
N ILE A 41 -5.62 97.47 -11.72
CA ILE A 41 -5.90 98.54 -12.69
C ILE A 41 -6.91 99.54 -12.07
N PRO A 42 -6.58 100.84 -11.92
CA PRO A 42 -7.52 101.84 -11.41
C PRO A 42 -8.59 102.20 -12.46
N SER A 43 -9.86 101.92 -12.16
CA SER A 43 -10.98 102.09 -13.10
C SER A 43 -11.58 103.51 -13.07
N LYS A 44 -11.53 104.24 -14.21
CA LYS A 44 -12.34 105.44 -14.49
C LYS A 44 -13.43 105.19 -15.56
N ASP A 45 -13.43 104.03 -16.21
CA ASP A 45 -14.43 103.59 -17.20
C ASP A 45 -15.09 102.29 -16.74
N GLU A 46 -16.30 102.38 -16.19
CA GLU A 46 -17.09 101.24 -15.68
C GLU A 46 -17.41 100.19 -16.77
N SER A 47 -17.48 100.63 -18.04
CA SER A 47 -17.80 99.79 -19.21
C SER A 47 -16.68 98.82 -19.63
N LEU A 48 -15.42 99.18 -19.43
CA LEU A 48 -14.26 98.36 -19.82
C LEU A 48 -13.95 97.31 -18.74
N VAL A 49 -14.03 97.71 -17.47
CA VAL A 49 -13.87 96.80 -16.32
C VAL A 49 -15.02 95.80 -16.24
N GLY A 50 -16.25 96.21 -16.51
CA GLY A 50 -17.39 95.28 -16.61
C GLY A 50 -17.24 94.24 -17.72
N ARG A 51 -16.68 94.62 -18.88
CA ARG A 51 -16.38 93.69 -19.98
C ARG A 51 -15.23 92.73 -19.64
N MET A 52 -14.14 93.23 -19.08
CA MET A 52 -13.00 92.39 -18.64
C MET A 52 -13.39 91.42 -17.52
N LEU A 53 -14.19 91.86 -16.54
CA LEU A 53 -14.73 90.98 -15.49
C LEU A 53 -15.71 89.94 -16.08
N GLY A 54 -16.48 90.32 -17.10
CA GLY A 54 -17.30 89.40 -17.89
C GLY A 54 -16.46 88.33 -18.58
N GLU A 55 -15.40 88.73 -19.28
CA GLU A 55 -14.46 87.83 -19.95
C GLU A 55 -13.72 86.91 -18.96
N ILE A 56 -13.32 87.41 -17.79
CA ILE A 56 -12.74 86.61 -16.70
C ILE A 56 -13.76 85.61 -16.17
N LYS A 57 -15.01 86.04 -15.94
CA LYS A 57 -16.07 85.15 -15.47
C LYS A 57 -16.35 84.03 -16.47
N ASP A 58 -16.42 84.36 -17.76
CA ASP A 58 -16.67 83.38 -18.82
C ASP A 58 -15.47 82.44 -19.02
N ALA A 59 -14.25 82.95 -18.93
CA ALA A 59 -13.02 82.15 -18.93
C ALA A 59 -12.92 81.25 -17.69
N LEU A 60 -13.31 81.74 -16.52
CA LEU A 60 -13.34 80.97 -15.27
C LEU A 60 -14.38 79.84 -15.34
N ASP A 61 -15.59 80.11 -15.83
CA ASP A 61 -16.64 79.11 -15.97
C ASP A 61 -16.23 78.04 -17.01
N THR A 62 -15.56 78.46 -18.10
CA THR A 62 -15.02 77.54 -19.11
C THR A 62 -13.90 76.68 -18.53
N HIS A 63 -12.91 77.28 -17.87
CA HIS A 63 -11.78 76.55 -17.28
C HIS A 63 -12.22 75.64 -16.13
N GLN A 64 -13.19 76.06 -15.31
CA GLN A 64 -13.77 75.22 -14.27
C GLN A 64 -14.46 74.00 -14.88
N LYS A 65 -15.25 74.19 -15.96
CA LYS A 65 -15.87 73.08 -16.68
C LYS A 65 -14.83 72.13 -17.27
N ASP A 66 -13.77 72.66 -17.87
CA ASP A 66 -12.70 71.85 -18.46
C ASP A 66 -11.86 71.12 -17.40
N SER A 67 -11.53 71.77 -16.29
CA SER A 67 -10.83 71.17 -15.15
C SER A 67 -11.64 70.05 -14.51
N ILE A 68 -12.95 70.26 -14.29
CA ILE A 68 -13.84 69.23 -13.77
C ILE A 68 -13.96 68.06 -14.76
N LYS A 69 -14.01 68.33 -16.06
CA LYS A 69 -14.09 67.30 -17.10
C LYS A 69 -12.81 66.48 -17.17
N GLU A 70 -11.65 67.12 -17.14
CA GLU A 70 -10.35 66.44 -17.14
C GLU A 70 -10.14 65.66 -15.83
N TYR A 71 -10.50 66.25 -14.68
CA TYR A 71 -10.48 65.54 -13.40
C TYR A 71 -11.38 64.29 -13.40
N ARG A 72 -12.61 64.39 -13.92
CA ARG A 72 -13.51 63.24 -14.08
C ARG A 72 -12.91 62.17 -14.99
N LYS A 73 -12.29 62.56 -16.10
CA LYS A 73 -11.65 61.65 -17.06
C LYS A 73 -10.45 60.93 -16.42
N GLN A 74 -9.58 61.65 -15.71
CA GLN A 74 -8.44 61.06 -15.00
C GLN A 74 -8.89 60.13 -13.87
N SER A 75 -9.91 60.52 -13.10
CA SER A 75 -10.47 59.67 -12.05
C SER A 75 -11.10 58.39 -12.61
N ALA A 76 -11.82 58.47 -13.74
CA ALA A 76 -12.35 57.30 -14.42
C ALA A 76 -11.24 56.35 -14.92
N ARG A 77 -10.15 56.89 -15.48
CA ARG A 77 -8.99 56.10 -15.93
C ARG A 77 -8.35 55.35 -14.76
N ARG A 78 -8.16 56.01 -13.61
CA ARG A 78 -7.64 55.39 -12.39
C ARG A 78 -8.56 54.30 -11.85
N HIS A 79 -9.87 54.54 -11.75
CA HIS A 79 -10.80 53.49 -11.30
C HIS A 79 -10.80 52.29 -12.25
N MET A 80 -10.59 52.50 -13.54
CA MET A 80 -10.41 51.42 -14.51
C MET A 80 -9.12 50.63 -14.28
N MET A 81 -7.99 51.32 -14.01
CA MET A 81 -6.71 50.69 -13.65
C MET A 81 -6.81 49.90 -12.35
N LEU A 82 -7.38 50.48 -11.29
CA LEU A 82 -7.64 49.79 -10.01
C LEU A 82 -8.55 48.56 -10.20
N LYS A 83 -9.56 48.65 -11.06
CA LYS A 83 -10.42 47.51 -11.39
C LYS A 83 -9.64 46.41 -12.14
N ARG A 84 -8.67 46.78 -12.98
CA ARG A 84 -7.77 45.84 -13.70
C ARG A 84 -6.78 45.13 -12.76
N LEU A 85 -6.40 45.76 -11.65
CA LEU A 85 -5.51 45.20 -10.62
C LEU A 85 -6.15 44.09 -9.77
N MET A 86 -7.46 44.16 -9.52
CA MET A 86 -8.21 43.19 -8.71
C MET A 86 -7.96 41.70 -9.07
N PRO A 87 -8.03 41.26 -10.34
CA PRO A 87 -7.75 39.88 -10.70
C PRO A 87 -6.30 39.46 -10.43
N SER A 88 -5.33 40.35 -10.63
CA SER A 88 -3.91 40.07 -10.34
C SER A 88 -3.67 39.88 -8.84
N TRP A 89 -4.27 40.73 -8.00
CA TRP A 89 -4.21 40.59 -6.54
C TRP A 89 -4.83 39.27 -6.05
N ARG A 90 -5.98 38.89 -6.62
CA ARG A 90 -6.63 37.61 -6.32
C ARG A 90 -5.74 36.42 -6.72
N LYS A 91 -5.01 36.49 -7.85
CA LYS A 91 -4.06 35.45 -8.26
C LYS A 91 -2.86 35.33 -7.31
N VAL A 92 -2.31 36.45 -6.83
CA VAL A 92 -1.22 36.45 -5.83
C VAL A 92 -1.69 35.78 -4.54
N SER A 93 -2.86 36.17 -4.01
CA SER A 93 -3.45 35.56 -2.82
C SER A 93 -3.68 34.05 -2.98
N GLN A 94 -4.25 33.61 -4.11
CA GLN A 94 -4.45 32.18 -4.39
C GLN A 94 -3.14 31.41 -4.50
N THR A 95 -2.09 32.03 -5.04
CA THR A 95 -0.77 31.40 -5.19
C THR A 95 -0.07 31.25 -3.83
N LEU A 96 -0.21 32.25 -2.95
CA LEU A 96 0.27 32.18 -1.57
C LEU A 96 -0.44 31.08 -0.76
N ASP A 97 -1.78 31.00 -0.85
CA ASP A 97 -2.57 29.93 -0.21
C ASP A 97 -2.15 28.52 -0.69
N ARG A 98 -1.87 28.36 -1.99
CA ARG A 98 -1.32 27.11 -2.53
C ARG A 98 0.08 26.81 -1.99
N MET A 99 0.92 27.83 -1.84
CA MET A 99 2.27 27.67 -1.31
C MET A 99 2.22 27.23 0.16
N GLU A 100 1.38 27.87 0.97
CA GLU A 100 1.14 27.49 2.37
C GLU A 100 0.72 26.03 2.48
N LYS A 101 -0.31 25.60 1.73
CA LYS A 101 -0.76 24.20 1.70
C LYS A 101 0.34 23.23 1.28
N THR A 102 1.18 23.63 0.32
CA THR A 102 2.30 22.81 -0.16
C THR A 102 3.37 22.68 0.92
N VAL A 103 3.71 23.77 1.61
CA VAL A 103 4.71 23.77 2.69
C VAL A 103 4.22 22.93 3.86
N THR A 104 2.97 23.11 4.31
CA THR A 104 2.37 22.29 5.36
C THR A 104 2.35 20.82 4.96
N GLY A 105 1.93 20.50 3.72
CA GLY A 105 1.96 19.12 3.23
C GLY A 105 3.36 18.51 3.13
N VAL A 106 4.40 19.32 2.88
CA VAL A 106 5.80 18.85 2.92
C VAL A 106 6.24 18.59 4.36
N LEU A 107 5.88 19.44 5.32
CA LEU A 107 6.16 19.23 6.74
C LEU A 107 5.49 17.95 7.27
N ASP A 108 4.21 17.74 6.98
CA ASP A 108 3.48 16.54 7.38
C ASP A 108 4.11 15.26 6.79
N ARG A 109 4.52 15.32 5.53
CA ARG A 109 5.24 14.22 4.87
C ARG A 109 6.62 13.98 5.48
N ALA A 110 7.34 15.04 5.86
CA ALA A 110 8.62 14.93 6.52
C ALA A 110 8.49 14.23 7.88
N GLU A 111 7.45 14.56 8.66
CA GLU A 111 7.16 13.86 9.92
C GLU A 111 6.83 12.37 9.71
N PHE A 112 6.03 12.07 8.69
CA PHE A 112 5.75 10.68 8.30
C PHE A 112 7.04 9.91 7.93
N VAL A 113 7.91 10.54 7.13
CA VAL A 113 9.20 9.95 6.74
C VAL A 113 10.10 9.75 7.95
N ASP A 114 10.19 10.73 8.86
CA ASP A 114 11.02 10.63 10.06
C ASP A 114 10.57 9.46 10.95
N ARG A 115 9.25 9.30 11.14
CA ARG A 115 8.68 8.13 11.83
C ARG A 115 9.10 6.80 11.17
N LYS A 116 9.09 6.73 9.83
CA LYS A 116 9.53 5.53 9.10
C LYS A 116 11.04 5.29 9.16
N VAL A 117 11.85 6.35 9.13
CA VAL A 117 13.30 6.26 9.33
C VAL A 117 13.63 5.79 10.74
N LYS A 118 12.89 6.26 11.76
CA LYS A 118 13.01 5.80 13.14
C LYS A 118 12.67 4.32 13.28
N GLU A 119 11.51 3.90 12.74
CA GLU A 119 11.10 2.49 12.70
C GLU A 119 12.15 1.61 12.01
N TYR A 120 12.69 2.07 10.87
CA TYR A 120 13.77 1.37 10.15
C TYR A 120 15.07 1.26 10.96
N LYS A 121 15.48 2.33 11.65
CA LYS A 121 16.66 2.30 12.55
C LYS A 121 16.46 1.35 13.73
N GLU A 122 15.26 1.27 14.29
CA GLU A 122 14.92 0.32 15.35
C GLU A 122 14.98 -1.14 14.88
N ILE A 123 14.57 -1.41 13.63
CA ILE A 123 14.73 -2.71 12.96
C ILE A 123 16.22 -3.06 12.77
N LEU A 124 17.04 -2.12 12.27
CA LEU A 124 18.48 -2.31 12.10
C LEU A 124 19.23 -2.53 13.43
N ALA A 125 18.76 -1.89 14.50
CA ALA A 125 19.33 -2.05 15.84
C ALA A 125 19.01 -3.40 16.50
N GLY A 126 18.24 -4.28 15.84
CA GLY A 126 17.98 -5.64 16.32
C GLY A 126 17.19 -5.71 17.62
N THR A 127 16.48 -4.64 17.99
CA THR A 127 15.73 -4.60 19.25
C THR A 127 14.54 -5.57 19.20
N GLU A 128 14.32 -6.33 20.28
CA GLU A 128 13.25 -7.35 20.42
C GLU A 128 11.84 -6.85 20.02
N LYS A 129 11.61 -5.52 20.03
CA LYS A 129 10.38 -4.88 19.55
C LYS A 129 10.14 -5.07 18.05
N ALA A 130 11.17 -4.94 17.21
CA ALA A 130 11.03 -5.15 15.76
C ALA A 130 10.72 -6.61 15.43
N GLN A 131 11.32 -7.54 16.17
CA GLN A 131 11.06 -8.97 16.05
C GLN A 131 9.63 -9.34 16.52
N ARG A 132 9.14 -8.73 17.61
CA ARG A 132 7.74 -8.87 18.07
C ARG A 132 6.72 -8.19 17.17
N MET A 133 7.04 -7.04 16.57
CA MET A 133 6.14 -6.29 15.69
C MET A 133 6.00 -6.98 14.31
N LEU A 134 7.10 -7.50 13.76
CA LEU A 134 7.08 -8.32 12.55
C LEU A 134 6.39 -9.67 12.79
N ALA A 135 6.60 -10.28 13.96
CA ALA A 135 5.95 -11.55 14.31
C ALA A 135 4.45 -11.40 14.57
N SER A 136 4.00 -10.37 15.32
CA SER A 136 2.57 -10.23 15.64
C SER A 136 1.73 -9.88 14.41
N SER A 137 2.21 -8.97 13.56
CA SER A 137 1.51 -8.58 12.33
C SER A 137 1.48 -9.73 11.32
N SER A 138 2.59 -10.45 11.15
CA SER A 138 2.63 -11.61 10.26
C SER A 138 1.80 -12.78 10.78
N LEU A 139 1.71 -12.98 12.11
CA LEU A 139 0.90 -14.05 12.71
C LEU A 139 -0.58 -13.82 12.47
N THR A 140 -1.06 -12.62 12.78
CA THR A 140 -2.46 -12.27 12.55
C THR A 140 -2.81 -12.34 11.06
N GLN A 141 -1.93 -11.86 10.18
CA GLN A 141 -2.14 -11.95 8.73
C GLN A 141 -2.13 -13.40 8.24
N PHE A 142 -1.26 -14.27 8.76
CA PHE A 142 -1.23 -15.70 8.44
C PHE A 142 -2.54 -16.40 8.80
N PHE A 143 -3.08 -16.15 10.01
CA PHE A 143 -4.35 -16.74 10.41
C PHE A 143 -5.55 -16.20 9.65
N ILE A 144 -5.64 -14.87 9.46
CA ILE A 144 -6.74 -14.27 8.69
C ILE A 144 -6.73 -14.77 7.26
N SER A 145 -5.58 -14.70 6.58
CA SER A 145 -5.45 -15.19 5.20
C SER A 145 -5.69 -16.70 5.10
N GLY A 146 -5.24 -17.48 6.09
CA GLY A 146 -5.50 -18.92 6.17
C GLY A 146 -6.99 -19.26 6.33
N ILE A 147 -7.73 -18.54 7.17
CA ILE A 147 -9.19 -18.72 7.31
C ILE A 147 -9.91 -18.39 6.01
N VAL A 148 -9.55 -17.27 5.37
CA VAL A 148 -10.15 -16.88 4.09
C VAL A 148 -9.82 -17.90 3.00
N LEU A 149 -8.59 -18.44 2.97
CA LEU A 149 -8.19 -19.50 2.05
C LEU A 149 -8.96 -20.82 2.31
N LEU A 150 -9.29 -21.13 3.56
CA LEU A 150 -10.12 -22.29 3.91
C LEU A 150 -11.55 -22.13 3.36
N ILE A 151 -12.14 -20.93 3.49
CA ILE A 151 -13.44 -20.61 2.89
C ILE A 151 -13.37 -20.76 1.36
N ALA A 152 -12.29 -20.30 0.73
CA ALA A 152 -12.05 -20.47 -0.70
C ALA A 152 -11.97 -21.94 -1.13
N ILE A 153 -11.29 -22.79 -0.35
CA ILE A 153 -11.28 -24.25 -0.58
C ILE A 153 -12.71 -24.80 -0.51
N GLY A 154 -13.53 -24.33 0.41
CA GLY A 154 -14.97 -24.66 0.47
C GLY A 154 -15.69 -24.29 -0.83
N GLY A 155 -15.44 -23.10 -1.37
CA GLY A 155 -15.96 -22.69 -2.68
C GLY A 155 -15.51 -23.59 -3.83
N ALA A 156 -14.23 -23.99 -3.84
CA ALA A 156 -13.69 -24.91 -4.83
C ALA A 156 -14.31 -26.31 -4.74
N ILE A 157 -14.61 -26.80 -3.53
CA ILE A 157 -15.32 -28.08 -3.32
C ILE A 157 -16.75 -28.00 -3.85
N VAL A 158 -17.45 -26.88 -3.64
CA VAL A 158 -18.79 -26.67 -4.20
C VAL A 158 -18.73 -26.69 -5.73
N ASN A 159 -17.80 -25.93 -6.33
CA ASN A 159 -17.58 -25.90 -7.78
C ASN A 159 -17.24 -27.31 -8.32
N PHE A 160 -16.35 -28.05 -7.66
CA PHE A 160 -16.03 -29.44 -8.00
C PHE A 160 -17.25 -30.35 -8.03
N ASN A 161 -18.11 -30.27 -7.02
CA ASN A 161 -19.32 -31.08 -6.95
C ASN A 161 -20.38 -30.70 -7.99
N LEU A 162 -20.40 -29.45 -8.46
CA LEU A 162 -21.26 -29.02 -9.57
C LEU A 162 -20.82 -29.65 -10.89
N ILE A 163 -19.52 -29.84 -11.09
CA ILE A 163 -18.93 -30.26 -12.36
C ILE A 163 -18.72 -31.77 -12.45
N ALA A 164 -18.33 -32.43 -11.36
CA ALA A 164 -17.86 -33.81 -11.39
C ALA A 164 -18.92 -34.80 -11.91
N LEU A 165 -20.20 -34.59 -11.60
CA LEU A 165 -21.28 -35.48 -12.04
C LEU A 165 -21.53 -35.42 -13.56
N PRO A 166 -21.80 -34.25 -14.17
CA PRO A 166 -21.84 -34.10 -15.64
C PRO A 166 -20.61 -34.67 -16.34
N MET A 167 -19.41 -34.41 -15.79
CA MET A 167 -18.16 -34.91 -16.37
C MET A 167 -18.05 -36.44 -16.34
N SER A 168 -18.67 -37.10 -15.36
CA SER A 168 -18.74 -38.56 -15.34
C SER A 168 -19.58 -39.12 -16.49
N GLU A 169 -20.63 -38.44 -16.91
CA GLU A 169 -21.41 -38.91 -18.06
C GLU A 169 -20.67 -38.62 -19.38
N MET A 170 -19.97 -37.48 -19.48
CA MET A 170 -19.26 -37.08 -20.72
C MET A 170 -17.94 -37.82 -20.96
N VAL A 171 -17.16 -38.07 -19.91
CA VAL A 171 -15.82 -38.70 -20.01
C VAL A 171 -15.89 -40.21 -19.72
N GLY A 172 -17.08 -40.72 -19.35
CA GLY A 172 -17.32 -42.11 -18.99
C GLY A 172 -17.12 -42.36 -17.50
N GLY A 173 -18.22 -42.64 -16.79
CA GLY A 173 -18.22 -42.70 -15.32
C GLY A 173 -17.50 -43.93 -14.77
N SER A 174 -17.31 -44.94 -15.61
CA SER A 174 -16.53 -46.15 -15.34
C SER A 174 -15.08 -46.05 -15.83
N ALA A 175 -14.67 -44.92 -16.43
CA ALA A 175 -13.29 -44.72 -16.84
C ALA A 175 -12.44 -44.27 -15.64
N TYR A 176 -11.32 -44.96 -15.42
CA TYR A 176 -10.37 -44.67 -14.34
C TYR A 176 -8.99 -44.32 -14.91
N LEU A 177 -8.33 -43.36 -14.29
CA LEU A 177 -6.91 -43.07 -14.48
C LEU A 177 -6.13 -43.57 -13.27
N GLY A 178 -5.62 -44.80 -13.36
CA GLY A 178 -5.02 -45.47 -12.21
C GLY A 178 -6.04 -45.63 -11.08
N PRO A 179 -5.78 -45.11 -9.85
CA PRO A 179 -6.71 -45.25 -8.73
C PRO A 179 -7.84 -44.20 -8.72
N PHE A 180 -7.83 -43.19 -9.58
CA PHE A 180 -8.80 -42.08 -9.57
C PHE A 180 -9.83 -42.20 -10.70
N GLN A 181 -11.09 -41.83 -10.44
CA GLN A 181 -12.11 -41.72 -11.50
C GLN A 181 -11.77 -40.58 -12.46
N MET A 182 -11.93 -40.80 -13.76
CA MET A 182 -11.63 -39.81 -14.80
C MET A 182 -12.47 -38.53 -14.64
N SER A 183 -13.70 -38.64 -14.16
CA SER A 183 -14.59 -37.51 -13.86
C SER A 183 -14.00 -36.53 -12.84
N HIS A 184 -13.45 -37.06 -11.74
CA HIS A 184 -12.80 -36.27 -10.71
C HIS A 184 -11.53 -35.59 -11.22
N VAL A 185 -10.73 -36.30 -12.02
CA VAL A 185 -9.52 -35.72 -12.63
C VAL A 185 -9.90 -34.58 -13.57
N ALA A 186 -10.90 -34.77 -14.42
CA ALA A 186 -11.33 -33.77 -15.38
C ALA A 186 -11.91 -32.52 -14.70
N ALA A 187 -12.75 -32.69 -13.68
CA ALA A 187 -13.28 -31.58 -12.88
C ALA A 187 -12.15 -30.80 -12.18
N LEU A 188 -11.17 -31.50 -11.60
CA LEU A 188 -10.01 -30.87 -10.96
C LEU A 188 -9.18 -30.06 -11.96
N VAL A 189 -8.96 -30.57 -13.18
CA VAL A 189 -8.20 -29.86 -14.22
C VAL A 189 -8.89 -28.56 -14.62
N ILE A 190 -10.21 -28.56 -14.76
CA ILE A 190 -10.97 -27.33 -15.06
C ILE A 190 -10.74 -26.29 -13.96
N ILE A 191 -10.98 -26.67 -12.70
CA ILE A 191 -10.80 -25.77 -11.54
C ILE A 191 -9.36 -25.25 -11.43
N LEU A 192 -8.36 -26.10 -11.70
CA LEU A 192 -6.95 -25.70 -11.67
C LEU A 192 -6.63 -24.69 -12.76
N VAL A 193 -7.12 -24.91 -13.98
CA VAL A 193 -6.94 -23.98 -15.10
C VAL A 193 -7.63 -22.65 -14.82
N GLU A 194 -8.85 -22.67 -14.28
CA GLU A 194 -9.57 -21.46 -13.90
C GLU A 194 -8.90 -20.69 -12.77
N THR A 195 -8.49 -21.39 -11.70
CA THR A 195 -7.80 -20.77 -10.57
C THR A 195 -6.48 -20.16 -11.04
N ALA A 196 -5.72 -20.86 -11.89
CA ALA A 196 -4.50 -20.33 -12.48
C ALA A 196 -4.77 -19.08 -13.33
N MET A 197 -5.80 -19.13 -14.19
CA MET A 197 -6.18 -17.97 -15.01
C MET A 197 -6.65 -16.79 -14.15
N GLY A 198 -7.39 -17.06 -13.07
CA GLY A 198 -7.81 -16.07 -12.09
C GLY A 198 -6.65 -15.40 -11.38
N VAL A 199 -5.63 -16.17 -10.96
CA VAL A 199 -4.39 -15.64 -10.38
C VAL A 199 -3.68 -14.74 -11.39
N TYR A 200 -3.55 -15.16 -12.66
CA TYR A 200 -2.95 -14.33 -13.71
C TYR A 200 -3.75 -13.05 -13.98
N LEU A 201 -5.08 -13.10 -13.90
CA LEU A 201 -5.94 -11.93 -14.04
C LEU A 201 -5.72 -10.92 -12.91
N MET A 202 -5.63 -11.39 -11.65
CA MET A 202 -5.38 -10.53 -10.49
C MET A 202 -3.99 -9.89 -10.54
N GLU A 203 -3.00 -10.62 -11.07
CA GLU A 203 -1.66 -10.09 -11.30
C GLU A 203 -1.64 -9.03 -12.42
N ALA A 204 -2.36 -9.27 -13.53
CA ALA A 204 -2.47 -8.32 -14.63
C ALA A 204 -3.20 -7.02 -14.22
N LEU A 205 -4.10 -7.11 -13.25
CA LEU A 205 -4.78 -5.98 -12.61
C LEU A 205 -3.91 -5.24 -11.58
N ARG A 206 -2.73 -5.78 -11.23
CA ARG A 206 -1.84 -5.29 -10.15
C ARG A 206 -2.53 -5.26 -8.77
N ILE A 207 -3.53 -6.11 -8.57
CA ILE A 207 -4.11 -6.34 -7.24
C ILE A 207 -3.17 -7.23 -6.44
N THR A 208 -2.62 -8.27 -7.09
CA THR A 208 -1.60 -9.14 -6.52
C THR A 208 -0.21 -8.88 -7.09
N GLN A 209 0.83 -9.29 -6.36
CA GLN A 209 2.25 -9.22 -6.76
C GLN A 209 2.96 -10.58 -6.59
N LEU A 210 2.29 -11.67 -7.00
CA LEU A 210 2.85 -13.01 -6.95
C LEU A 210 3.94 -13.22 -8.02
N PHE A 211 3.86 -12.52 -9.16
CA PHE A 211 4.75 -12.70 -10.31
C PHE A 211 5.31 -11.35 -10.80
N PRO A 212 6.49 -10.92 -10.29
CA PRO A 212 7.09 -9.62 -10.61
C PRO A 212 7.27 -9.32 -12.11
N ILE A 213 7.40 -10.38 -12.92
CA ILE A 213 7.56 -10.30 -14.38
C ILE A 213 6.35 -9.66 -15.04
N ILE A 214 5.13 -9.96 -14.58
CA ILE A 214 3.89 -9.44 -15.19
C ILE A 214 3.70 -7.95 -14.83
N GLY A 215 4.12 -7.55 -13.63
CA GLY A 215 4.07 -6.15 -13.19
C GLY A 215 4.95 -5.19 -14.01
N THR A 216 6.05 -5.71 -14.58
CA THR A 216 7.02 -4.93 -15.38
C THR A 216 6.74 -4.94 -16.89
N MET A 217 5.71 -5.67 -17.34
CA MET A 217 5.30 -5.67 -18.75
C MET A 217 4.76 -4.31 -19.20
N ASP A 218 5.02 -3.95 -20.47
CA ASP A 218 4.42 -2.78 -21.13
C ASP A 218 2.89 -2.79 -20.96
N ASP A 219 2.31 -1.63 -20.65
CA ASP A 219 0.87 -1.48 -20.39
C ASP A 219 0.00 -2.07 -21.52
N HIS A 220 0.40 -1.88 -22.79
CA HIS A 220 -0.31 -2.41 -23.94
C HIS A 220 -0.37 -3.94 -23.96
N LYS A 221 0.73 -4.61 -23.62
CA LYS A 221 0.79 -6.09 -23.58
C LYS A 221 0.00 -6.61 -22.38
N ARG A 222 0.09 -5.92 -21.24
CA ARG A 222 -0.65 -6.27 -20.02
C ARG A 222 -2.16 -6.17 -20.24
N THR A 223 -2.65 -5.10 -20.84
CA THR A 223 -4.09 -4.94 -21.12
C THR A 223 -4.60 -6.00 -22.10
N ARG A 224 -3.84 -6.36 -23.13
CA ARG A 224 -4.22 -7.47 -24.03
C ARG A 224 -4.27 -8.81 -23.29
N PHE A 225 -3.27 -9.08 -22.46
CA PHE A 225 -3.23 -10.29 -21.64
C PHE A 225 -4.40 -10.35 -20.66
N LEU A 226 -4.75 -9.24 -20.02
CA LEU A 226 -5.92 -9.11 -19.15
C LEU A 226 -7.21 -9.44 -19.90
N TRP A 227 -7.43 -8.85 -21.08
CA TRP A 227 -8.62 -9.16 -21.88
C TRP A 227 -8.64 -10.63 -22.33
N ALA A 228 -7.50 -11.19 -22.75
CA ALA A 228 -7.41 -12.61 -23.11
C ALA A 228 -7.75 -13.53 -21.93
N ALA A 229 -7.19 -13.27 -20.75
CA ALA A 229 -7.44 -14.02 -19.54
C ALA A 229 -8.91 -13.94 -19.11
N LEU A 230 -9.48 -12.73 -19.14
CA LEU A 230 -10.89 -12.49 -18.81
C LEU A 230 -11.81 -13.22 -19.80
N THR A 231 -11.53 -13.15 -21.10
CA THR A 231 -12.33 -13.85 -22.12
C THR A 231 -12.31 -15.37 -21.92
N ILE A 232 -11.13 -15.95 -21.63
CA ILE A 232 -11.03 -17.40 -21.35
C ILE A 232 -11.81 -17.76 -20.09
N LEU A 233 -11.72 -16.95 -19.04
CA LEU A 233 -12.44 -17.20 -17.78
C LEU A 233 -13.97 -17.08 -17.96
N VAL A 234 -14.45 -16.15 -18.77
CA VAL A 234 -15.88 -16.02 -19.13
C VAL A 234 -16.34 -17.24 -19.95
N ILE A 235 -15.53 -17.72 -20.89
CA ILE A 235 -15.85 -18.92 -21.68
C ILE A 235 -15.94 -20.14 -20.77
N MET A 236 -14.97 -20.32 -19.86
CA MET A 236 -14.98 -21.42 -18.89
C MET A 236 -16.20 -21.34 -17.96
N ALA A 237 -16.51 -20.15 -17.44
CA ALA A 237 -17.73 -19.93 -16.63
C ALA A 237 -19.03 -20.25 -17.41
N GLY A 238 -19.07 -19.97 -18.71
CA GLY A 238 -20.18 -20.39 -19.57
C GLY A 238 -20.29 -21.91 -19.69
N ILE A 239 -19.16 -22.60 -19.83
CA ILE A 239 -19.10 -24.07 -19.86
C ILE A 239 -19.57 -24.64 -18.51
N GLU A 240 -19.11 -24.08 -17.38
CA GLU A 240 -19.54 -24.54 -16.05
C GLU A 240 -21.02 -24.30 -15.79
N SER A 241 -21.58 -23.18 -16.25
CA SER A 241 -23.02 -22.92 -16.17
C SER A 241 -23.82 -23.98 -16.96
N ALA A 242 -23.32 -24.38 -18.13
CA ALA A 242 -23.93 -25.44 -18.93
C ALA A 242 -23.79 -26.83 -18.26
N LEU A 243 -22.65 -27.12 -17.64
CA LEU A 243 -22.44 -28.35 -16.88
C LEU A 243 -23.35 -28.39 -15.64
N ALA A 244 -23.52 -27.28 -14.94
CA ALA A 244 -24.45 -27.18 -13.80
C ALA A 244 -25.91 -27.41 -14.24
N PHE A 245 -26.31 -26.90 -15.41
CA PHE A 245 -27.62 -27.26 -16.00
C PHE A 245 -27.71 -28.76 -16.29
N MET A 246 -26.68 -29.34 -16.92
CA MET A 246 -26.64 -30.75 -17.26
C MET A 246 -26.71 -31.64 -16.01
N ARG A 247 -26.12 -31.21 -14.89
CA ARG A 247 -26.20 -31.89 -13.60
C ARG A 247 -27.65 -32.08 -13.16
N ASP A 248 -28.45 -31.01 -13.22
CA ASP A 248 -29.85 -31.06 -12.80
C ASP A 248 -30.70 -31.95 -13.71
N VAL A 249 -30.46 -31.90 -15.03
CA VAL A 249 -31.10 -32.81 -15.98
C VAL A 249 -30.78 -34.27 -15.67
N ILE A 250 -29.49 -34.60 -15.45
CA ILE A 250 -29.06 -35.96 -15.11
C ILE A 250 -29.70 -36.44 -13.80
N VAL A 251 -29.81 -35.56 -12.80
CA VAL A 251 -30.41 -35.91 -11.50
C VAL A 251 -31.91 -36.14 -11.65
N ALA A 252 -32.61 -35.31 -12.42
CA ALA A 252 -34.03 -35.48 -12.70
C ALA A 252 -34.32 -36.80 -13.44
N ASP A 253 -33.53 -37.12 -14.46
CA ASP A 253 -33.66 -38.37 -15.22
C ASP A 253 -33.42 -39.61 -14.34
N LYS A 254 -32.41 -39.55 -13.45
CA LYS A 254 -32.14 -40.63 -12.48
C LYS A 254 -33.30 -40.82 -11.51
N GLN A 255 -33.93 -39.75 -11.04
CA GLN A 255 -35.09 -39.83 -10.16
C GLN A 255 -36.31 -40.44 -10.87
N ALA A 256 -36.58 -40.01 -12.10
CA ALA A 256 -37.66 -40.56 -12.93
C ALA A 256 -37.46 -42.06 -13.19
N LEU A 257 -36.22 -42.48 -13.47
CA LEU A 257 -35.90 -43.89 -13.68
C LEU A 257 -36.11 -44.72 -12.41
N ILE A 258 -35.63 -44.25 -11.26
CA ILE A 258 -35.84 -44.92 -9.97
C ILE A 258 -37.33 -45.06 -9.64
N GLN A 259 -38.12 -44.02 -9.92
CA GLN A 259 -39.57 -44.05 -9.72
C GLN A 259 -40.25 -45.09 -10.63
N SER A 260 -39.86 -45.14 -11.91
CA SER A 260 -40.38 -46.15 -12.84
C SER A 260 -40.04 -47.59 -12.44
N LEU A 261 -38.84 -47.79 -11.89
CA LEU A 261 -38.34 -49.11 -11.48
C LEU A 261 -38.89 -49.57 -10.13
N SER A 262 -39.22 -48.64 -9.24
CA SER A 262 -39.74 -48.95 -7.90
C SER A 262 -41.26 -49.20 -7.88
N GLY A 263 -41.96 -48.94 -8.99
CA GLY A 263 -43.41 -49.13 -9.10
C GLY A 263 -44.24 -48.27 -8.14
N ALA A 264 -43.61 -47.30 -7.47
CA ALA A 264 -44.27 -46.40 -6.54
C ALA A 264 -44.89 -45.23 -7.29
N GLU A 265 -46.21 -45.05 -7.20
CA GLU A 265 -46.92 -43.82 -7.58
C GLU A 265 -46.57 -42.71 -6.58
N GLY A 266 -45.35 -42.19 -6.66
CA GLY A 266 -44.88 -41.05 -5.88
C GLY A 266 -45.44 -39.73 -6.42
N SER A 267 -46.05 -38.95 -5.54
CA SER A 267 -46.62 -37.62 -5.80
C SER A 267 -45.66 -36.73 -6.61
N VAL A 268 -46.07 -36.39 -7.83
CA VAL A 268 -45.38 -35.45 -8.71
C VAL A 268 -45.32 -34.10 -8.01
N ILE A 269 -44.14 -33.70 -7.55
CA ILE A 269 -43.89 -32.28 -7.25
C ILE A 269 -44.09 -31.55 -8.59
N PRO A 270 -44.99 -30.56 -8.68
CA PRO A 270 -45.33 -29.94 -9.96
C PRO A 270 -44.07 -29.37 -10.63
N GLU A 271 -43.79 -29.81 -11.86
CA GLU A 271 -42.68 -29.38 -12.73
C GLU A 271 -42.48 -27.86 -12.75
N ALA A 272 -43.56 -27.10 -12.56
CA ALA A 272 -43.57 -25.64 -12.53
C ALA A 272 -42.72 -24.99 -11.43
N MET A 273 -42.24 -25.73 -10.41
CA MET A 273 -41.41 -25.17 -9.31
C MET A 273 -39.92 -25.57 -9.38
N ASN A 274 -39.50 -26.42 -10.32
CA ASN A 274 -38.12 -26.92 -10.39
C ASN A 274 -37.12 -25.98 -11.10
N TRP A 275 -37.59 -24.89 -11.72
CA TRP A 275 -36.72 -23.94 -12.41
C TRP A 275 -35.88 -23.09 -11.46
N ILE A 276 -36.35 -22.85 -10.22
CA ILE A 276 -35.64 -22.00 -9.24
C ILE A 276 -34.28 -22.63 -8.84
N PRO A 277 -34.23 -23.92 -8.40
CA PRO A 277 -32.95 -24.59 -8.17
C PRO A 277 -32.04 -24.61 -9.40
N THR A 278 -32.60 -24.86 -10.60
CA THR A 278 -31.81 -24.96 -11.83
C THR A 278 -31.19 -23.64 -12.24
N VAL A 279 -31.96 -22.55 -12.24
CA VAL A 279 -31.41 -21.21 -12.47
C VAL A 279 -30.39 -20.86 -11.39
N GLY A 280 -30.65 -21.21 -10.12
CA GLY A 280 -29.73 -20.99 -9.01
C GLY A 280 -28.39 -21.70 -9.23
N GLN A 281 -28.39 -22.96 -9.65
CA GLN A 281 -27.18 -23.72 -9.94
C GLN A 281 -26.44 -23.24 -11.18
N MET A 282 -27.15 -22.86 -12.24
CA MET A 282 -26.54 -22.28 -13.44
C MET A 282 -25.85 -20.95 -13.13
N VAL A 283 -26.49 -20.10 -12.33
CA VAL A 283 -25.92 -18.82 -11.88
C VAL A 283 -24.73 -19.06 -10.96
N MET A 284 -24.82 -20.01 -10.03
CA MET A 284 -23.68 -20.40 -9.18
C MET A 284 -22.51 -20.92 -10.02
N GLY A 285 -22.75 -21.82 -10.97
CA GLY A 285 -21.72 -22.33 -11.89
C GLY A 285 -21.08 -21.23 -12.74
N PHE A 286 -21.82 -20.18 -13.08
CA PHE A 286 -21.24 -19.03 -13.78
C PHE A 286 -20.43 -18.11 -12.85
N ILE A 287 -20.87 -17.89 -11.61
CA ILE A 287 -20.24 -16.92 -10.68
C ILE A 287 -19.01 -17.53 -9.98
N LEU A 288 -19.03 -18.82 -9.67
CA LEU A 288 -17.98 -19.49 -8.89
C LEU A 288 -16.57 -19.35 -9.49
N PRO A 289 -16.35 -19.48 -10.82
CA PRO A 289 -15.04 -19.23 -11.42
C PRO A 289 -14.46 -17.84 -11.13
N PHE A 290 -15.31 -16.80 -11.16
CA PHE A 290 -14.90 -15.44 -10.81
C PHE A 290 -14.62 -15.31 -9.31
N ALA A 291 -15.43 -15.96 -8.47
CA ALA A 291 -15.18 -16.00 -7.03
C ALA A 291 -13.84 -16.69 -6.71
N LEU A 292 -13.52 -17.79 -7.41
CA LEU A 292 -12.25 -18.51 -7.29
C LEU A 292 -11.06 -17.68 -7.79
N ALA A 293 -11.25 -16.79 -8.76
CA ALA A 293 -10.19 -15.86 -9.17
C ALA A 293 -9.73 -14.93 -8.03
N PHE A 294 -10.65 -14.51 -7.15
CA PHE A 294 -10.31 -13.67 -5.99
C PHE A 294 -9.48 -14.39 -4.93
N VAL A 295 -9.35 -15.72 -4.98
CA VAL A 295 -8.53 -16.51 -4.06
C VAL A 295 -7.05 -16.12 -4.14
N ALA A 296 -6.62 -15.54 -5.26
CA ALA A 296 -5.26 -15.02 -5.42
C ALA A 296 -4.88 -13.99 -4.32
N ILE A 297 -5.83 -13.17 -3.87
CA ILE A 297 -5.61 -12.10 -2.88
C ILE A 297 -5.23 -12.65 -1.50
N PRO A 298 -6.07 -13.48 -0.84
CA PRO A 298 -5.69 -14.11 0.42
C PRO A 298 -4.53 -15.08 0.24
N PHE A 299 -4.40 -15.73 -0.92
CA PHE A 299 -3.27 -16.61 -1.21
C PHE A 299 -1.92 -15.87 -1.18
N GLU A 300 -1.81 -14.69 -1.80
CA GLU A 300 -0.61 -13.86 -1.72
C GLU A 300 -0.28 -13.46 -0.28
N SER A 301 -1.28 -12.96 0.45
CA SER A 301 -1.13 -12.61 1.87
C SER A 301 -0.67 -13.80 2.71
N PHE A 302 -1.20 -14.99 2.41
CA PHE A 302 -0.82 -16.24 3.05
C PHE A 302 0.63 -16.60 2.72
N VAL A 303 1.05 -16.57 1.47
CA VAL A 303 2.43 -16.90 1.06
C VAL A 303 3.45 -15.96 1.72
N HIS A 304 3.18 -14.66 1.75
CA HIS A 304 4.07 -13.69 2.40
C HIS A 304 4.19 -13.91 3.91
N SER A 305 3.06 -14.06 4.60
CA SER A 305 3.04 -14.28 6.05
C SER A 305 3.54 -15.67 6.45
N ALA A 306 3.27 -16.69 5.63
CA ALA A 306 3.77 -18.07 5.80
C ALA A 306 5.28 -18.13 5.75
N ARG A 307 5.93 -17.40 4.84
CA ARG A 307 7.39 -17.33 4.76
C ARG A 307 8.00 -16.84 6.07
N THR A 308 7.44 -15.77 6.65
CA THR A 308 7.90 -15.23 7.94
C THR A 308 7.61 -16.20 9.08
N MET A 309 6.41 -16.79 9.13
CA MET A 309 6.02 -17.78 10.14
C MET A 309 6.93 -19.01 10.12
N LEU A 310 7.18 -19.58 8.94
CA LEU A 310 8.10 -20.70 8.78
C LEU A 310 9.51 -20.35 9.26
N GLY A 311 10.00 -19.14 8.96
CA GLY A 311 11.29 -18.67 9.47
C GLY A 311 11.37 -18.63 11.00
N VAL A 312 10.32 -18.12 11.66
CA VAL A 312 10.23 -18.10 13.13
C VAL A 312 10.17 -19.52 13.71
N VAL A 313 9.37 -20.41 13.10
CA VAL A 313 9.25 -21.81 13.53
C VAL A 313 10.58 -22.56 13.38
N VAL A 314 11.28 -22.41 12.24
CA VAL A 314 12.58 -23.04 12.00
C VAL A 314 13.62 -22.53 13.00
N MET A 315 13.65 -21.23 13.29
CA MET A 315 14.55 -20.66 14.30
C MET A 315 14.25 -21.22 15.70
N GLY A 316 12.97 -21.32 16.06
CA GLY A 316 12.55 -21.95 17.31
C GLY A 316 12.98 -23.41 17.41
N LEU A 317 12.79 -24.18 16.33
CA LEU A 317 13.21 -25.59 16.25
C LEU A 317 14.72 -25.73 16.41
N LEU A 318 15.52 -24.90 15.73
CA LEU A 318 16.97 -24.89 15.85
C LEU A 318 17.43 -24.55 17.28
N ASN A 319 16.77 -23.61 17.94
CA ASN A 319 17.07 -23.27 19.33
C ASN A 319 16.75 -24.44 20.29
N ILE A 320 15.64 -25.15 20.08
CA ILE A 320 15.30 -26.35 20.86
C ILE A 320 16.34 -27.44 20.62
N ILE A 321 16.74 -27.68 19.37
CA ILE A 321 17.78 -28.66 19.03
C ILE A 321 19.11 -28.30 19.69
N ALA A 322 19.51 -27.02 19.63
CA ALA A 322 20.73 -26.55 20.26
C ALA A 322 20.68 -26.71 21.79
N PHE A 323 19.53 -26.44 22.41
CA PHE A 323 19.32 -26.67 23.84
C PHE A 323 19.45 -28.16 24.20
N LEU A 324 18.81 -29.05 23.43
CA LEU A 324 18.90 -30.49 23.64
C LEU A 324 20.35 -31.00 23.49
N LEU A 325 21.08 -30.53 22.48
CA LEU A 325 22.49 -30.89 22.29
C LEU A 325 23.35 -30.44 23.48
N ARG A 326 23.14 -29.21 23.98
CA ARG A 326 23.83 -28.71 25.17
C ARG A 326 23.49 -29.51 26.42
N MET A 327 22.22 -29.85 26.60
CA MET A 327 21.77 -30.67 27.73
C MET A 327 22.42 -32.06 27.69
N VAL A 328 22.42 -32.73 26.54
CA VAL A 328 23.09 -34.03 26.35
C VAL A 328 24.60 -33.91 26.60
N GLY A 329 25.25 -32.86 26.11
CA GLY A 329 26.66 -32.59 26.37
C GLY A 329 26.98 -32.45 27.86
N ASN A 330 26.16 -31.67 28.59
CA ASN A 330 26.31 -31.48 30.03
C ASN A 330 26.10 -32.78 30.82
N VAL A 331 25.08 -33.57 30.46
CA VAL A 331 24.81 -34.88 31.07
C VAL A 331 25.97 -35.84 30.83
N THR A 332 26.50 -35.89 29.62
CA THR A 332 27.65 -36.74 29.26
C THR A 332 28.89 -36.35 30.05
N MET A 333 29.16 -35.04 30.18
CA MET A 333 30.29 -34.55 30.96
C MET A 333 30.12 -34.83 32.47
N GLY A 334 28.89 -34.76 32.98
CA GLY A 334 28.56 -35.16 34.35
C GLY A 334 28.80 -36.65 34.58
N LEU A 335 28.29 -37.51 33.69
CA LEU A 335 28.50 -38.96 33.72
C LEU A 335 29.99 -39.31 33.66
N ALA A 336 30.76 -38.68 32.78
CA ALA A 336 32.19 -38.92 32.65
C ALA A 336 32.93 -38.61 33.97
N LYS A 337 32.61 -37.49 34.63
CA LYS A 337 33.20 -37.14 35.94
C LYS A 337 32.84 -38.16 37.02
N VAL A 338 31.60 -38.63 37.05
CA VAL A 338 31.16 -39.67 37.99
C VAL A 338 31.90 -40.99 37.70
N LEU A 339 32.08 -41.35 36.43
CA LEU A 339 32.81 -42.56 36.03
C LEU A 339 34.28 -42.49 36.46
N ILE A 340 34.93 -41.33 36.27
CA ILE A 340 36.31 -41.09 36.71
C ILE A 340 36.39 -41.18 38.24
N ALA A 341 35.47 -40.53 38.96
CA ALA A 341 35.45 -40.59 40.42
C ALA A 341 35.20 -42.02 40.95
N ALA A 342 34.35 -42.81 40.28
CA ALA A 342 34.12 -44.20 40.61
C ALA A 342 35.35 -45.07 40.33
N TYR A 343 36.03 -44.83 39.20
CA TYR A 343 37.30 -45.47 38.89
C TYR A 343 38.37 -45.15 39.94
N ASP A 344 38.53 -43.88 40.29
CA ASP A 344 39.46 -43.43 41.33
C ASP A 344 39.12 -44.08 42.69
N LEU A 345 37.84 -44.16 43.06
CA LEU A 345 37.39 -44.81 44.30
C LEU A 345 37.80 -46.28 44.37
N VAL A 346 37.79 -47.00 43.24
CA VAL A 346 38.20 -48.41 43.17
C VAL A 346 39.73 -48.55 43.13
N ALA A 347 40.42 -47.65 42.43
CA ALA A 347 41.88 -47.66 42.32
C ALA A 347 42.58 -47.27 43.64
N PHE A 348 42.01 -46.33 44.40
CA PHE A 348 42.59 -45.79 45.63
C PHE A 348 42.90 -46.85 46.70
N PRO A 349 41.97 -47.75 47.09
CA PRO A 349 42.26 -48.79 48.07
C PRO A 349 43.31 -49.79 47.55
N LEU A 350 43.31 -50.10 46.24
CA LEU A 350 44.30 -51.00 45.64
C LEU A 350 45.72 -50.42 45.75
N LEU A 351 45.88 -49.14 45.41
CA LEU A 351 47.14 -48.40 45.49
C LEU A 351 47.56 -48.13 46.94
N TRP A 352 46.60 -47.95 47.86
CA TRP A 352 46.89 -47.80 49.30
C TRP A 352 47.46 -49.11 49.87
N VAL A 353 46.88 -50.26 49.52
CA VAL A 353 47.42 -51.58 49.90
C VAL A 353 48.84 -51.77 49.35
N GLU A 354 49.09 -51.41 48.09
CA GLU A 354 50.42 -51.47 47.48
C GLU A 354 51.42 -50.53 48.18
N ARG A 355 51.00 -49.33 48.57
CA ARG A 355 51.87 -48.34 49.23
C ARG A 355 52.12 -48.67 50.70
N VAL A 356 51.18 -49.32 51.39
CA VAL A 356 51.36 -49.86 52.75
C VAL A 356 52.24 -51.11 52.74
N ALA A 357 52.09 -51.98 51.73
CA ALA A 357 52.93 -53.16 51.55
C ALA A 357 54.36 -52.80 51.06
N GLY A 358 54.50 -51.83 50.16
CA GLY A 358 55.78 -51.35 49.59
C GLY A 358 56.48 -50.26 50.40
N GLY A 359 55.77 -49.60 51.32
CA GLY A 359 56.29 -48.52 52.18
C GLY A 359 57.38 -48.94 53.17
N ARG A 360 57.63 -50.24 53.33
CA ARG A 360 58.78 -50.75 54.08
C ARG A 360 60.09 -50.77 53.29
N ALA A 361 60.08 -50.60 51.97
CA ALA A 361 61.27 -50.78 51.13
C ALA A 361 62.02 -49.48 50.76
N ARG A 362 61.48 -48.29 51.01
CA ARG A 362 62.09 -47.02 50.54
C ARG A 362 62.39 -46.01 51.65
N LYS A 363 62.99 -46.48 52.75
CA LYS A 363 63.63 -45.63 53.77
C LYS A 363 65.15 -45.80 53.75
N LYS A 364 65.82 -45.58 52.61
CA LYS A 364 67.27 -45.36 52.57
C LYS A 364 67.74 -44.69 51.27
N LYS A 365 67.75 -43.35 51.26
CA LYS A 365 68.82 -42.47 50.78
C LYS A 365 68.27 -41.05 50.59
N SER A 366 68.58 -40.18 51.54
CA SER A 366 68.92 -38.80 51.19
C SER A 366 70.34 -38.81 50.58
N PRO A 367 70.61 -37.89 49.65
CA PRO A 367 71.57 -36.87 50.03
C PRO A 367 71.02 -35.45 49.78
N GLU A 368 71.44 -34.62 50.71
CA GLU A 368 71.54 -33.16 50.70
C GLU A 368 72.32 -32.66 49.47
N ILE A 369 71.94 -31.49 48.93
CA ILE A 369 72.79 -30.39 48.40
C ILE A 369 71.88 -29.32 47.75
N GLU A 370 71.88 -28.13 48.37
CA GLU A 370 72.10 -26.78 47.81
C GLU A 370 71.58 -26.43 46.39
N GLY A 371 70.88 -25.29 46.24
CA GLY A 371 70.74 -24.64 44.92
C GLY A 371 69.61 -23.62 44.74
N ASP A 372 69.87 -22.41 45.21
CA ASP A 372 69.17 -21.12 45.08
C ASP A 372 68.63 -20.73 43.66
N ARG A 373 67.39 -20.19 43.63
CA ARG A 373 66.78 -19.09 42.80
C ARG A 373 65.67 -19.35 41.76
N PRO A 374 64.66 -18.43 41.71
CA PRO A 374 63.60 -18.38 40.71
C PRO A 374 63.98 -17.49 39.50
N THR A 375 63.51 -17.87 38.31
CA THR A 375 63.41 -17.00 37.12
C THR A 375 62.01 -17.19 36.53
N GLU A 376 61.12 -16.23 36.74
CA GLU A 376 60.81 -15.14 35.81
C GLU A 376 60.11 -15.59 34.52
N VAL A 377 58.85 -15.18 34.44
CA VAL A 377 58.00 -15.10 33.24
C VAL A 377 58.58 -14.06 32.28
N PRO A 378 58.45 -14.25 30.96
CA PRO A 378 58.12 -13.10 30.12
C PRO A 378 56.93 -13.35 29.19
N LYS A 379 55.98 -12.42 29.33
CA LYS A 379 55.06 -11.78 28.36
C LYS A 379 54.53 -12.56 27.16
#